data_AF-A0A933S1W4-F1
#
_entry.id   AF-A0A933S1W4-F1
#
_cell.length_a   1.000
_cell.length_b   1.000
_cell.length_c   1.000
_cell.angle_alpha   90.00
_cell.angle_beta   90.00
_cell.angle_gamma   90.00
#
_symmetry.space_group_name_H-M   'P 1'
#
loop_
_entity.id
_entity.type
_entity.pdbx_description
1 polymer ?
#
loop_
_entity_poly.entity_id
_entity_poly.type
_entity_poly.pdbx_seq_one_letter_code
_entity_poly.pdbx_strand_id
1 'polypeptide(L)' 'MAKNAAQYQASPRNGQSCGKCSNYVAASSTCKVVEGSVSANGWCSLYAAKG' A
#
# COMPACT_ATOMS: atom_id res chain seq x y z
N MET A 1 8.36 5.18 5.80
CA MET A 1 7.20 5.55 6.63
C MET A 1 6.71 4.31 7.35
N ALA A 2 6.68 4.33 8.69
CA ALA A 2 6.13 3.22 9.45
C ALA A 2 4.63 3.01 9.14
N LYS A 3 4.16 1.76 9.22
CA LYS A 3 2.76 1.39 8.94
C LYS A 3 1.74 2.22 9.72
N ASN A 4 2.00 2.47 11.00
CA ASN A 4 1.12 3.29 11.84
C ASN A 4 1.01 4.74 11.31
N ALA A 5 2.13 5.37 10.99
CA ALA A 5 2.17 6.72 10.46
C ALA A 5 1.52 6.84 9.06
N ALA A 6 1.62 5.78 8.24
CA ALA A 6 0.96 5.69 6.95
C ALA A 6 -0.54 5.31 7.04
N GLN A 7 -1.09 5.12 8.25
CA GLN A 7 -2.44 4.59 8.45
C GLN A 7 -2.69 3.32 7.63
N TYR A 8 -1.69 2.43 7.62
CA TYR A 8 -1.76 1.20 6.85
C TYR A 8 -2.82 0.27 7.42
N GLN A 9 -3.66 -0.27 6.54
CA GLN A 9 -4.64 -1.30 6.81
C GLN A 9 -4.41 -2.47 5.86
N ALA A 10 -4.75 -3.68 6.31
CA ALA A 10 -4.59 -4.90 5.49
C ALA A 10 -5.73 -5.11 4.48
N SER A 11 -6.79 -4.31 4.56
CA SER A 11 -7.96 -4.32 3.69
C SER A 11 -7.99 -3.10 2.76
N PRO A 12 -8.72 -3.17 1.63
CA PRO A 12 -8.84 -2.04 0.71
C PRO A 12 -9.71 -0.92 1.30
N ARG A 13 -9.58 0.29 0.77
CA ARG A 13 -10.42 1.44 1.14
C ARG A 13 -11.10 2.00 -0.10
N ASN A 14 -12.43 1.94 -0.15
CA ASN A 14 -13.22 2.50 -1.26
C ASN A 14 -12.73 2.05 -2.66
N GLY A 15 -12.42 0.76 -2.81
CA GLY A 15 -11.91 0.19 -4.06
C GLY A 15 -10.41 0.45 -4.35
N GLN A 16 -9.74 1.24 -3.52
CA GLN A 16 -8.30 1.49 -3.55
C GLN A 16 -7.56 0.40 -2.77
N SER A 17 -6.49 -0.13 -3.37
CA SER A 17 -5.62 -1.11 -2.73
C SER A 17 -4.17 -0.95 -3.19
N CYS A 18 -3.23 -1.52 -2.45
CA CYS A 18 -1.81 -1.55 -2.82
C CYS A 18 -1.62 -2.18 -4.21
N GLY A 19 -2.37 -3.22 -4.57
CA GLY A 19 -2.32 -3.83 -5.91
C GLY A 19 -2.60 -2.83 -7.04
N LYS A 20 -3.44 -1.82 -6.78
CA LYS A 20 -3.76 -0.72 -7.70
C LYS A 20 -2.95 0.56 -7.46
N CYS A 21 -1.93 0.49 -6.60
CA CYS A 21 -1.10 1.63 -6.19
C CYS A 21 0.25 1.65 -6.93
N SER A 22 0.71 2.82 -7.38
CA SER A 22 2.01 3.01 -8.05
C SER A 22 3.23 2.80 -7.13
N ASN A 23 3.00 2.84 -5.82
CA ASN A 23 4.02 2.61 -4.79
C ASN A 23 4.23 1.12 -4.44
N TYR A 24 3.32 0.23 -4.85
CA TYR A 24 3.41 -1.19 -4.51
C TYR A 24 4.40 -1.92 -5.42
N VAL A 25 5.26 -2.73 -4.81
CA VAL A 25 6.26 -3.56 -5.47
C VAL A 25 5.81 -5.01 -5.36
N ALA A 26 5.20 -5.52 -6.43
CA ALA A 26 4.56 -6.84 -6.44
C ALA A 26 5.55 -7.99 -6.23
N ALA A 27 6.77 -7.89 -6.80
CA ALA A 27 7.78 -8.94 -6.73
C ALA A 27 8.21 -9.29 -5.29
N SER A 28 8.15 -8.32 -4.38
CA SER A 28 8.59 -8.45 -2.98
C SER A 28 7.46 -8.31 -1.97
N SER A 29 6.23 -8.03 -2.40
CA SER A 29 5.13 -7.65 -1.51
C SER A 29 5.51 -6.51 -0.54
N THR A 30 6.18 -5.48 -1.07
CA THR A 30 6.60 -4.28 -0.31
C THR A 30 6.08 -2.99 -0.95
N CYS A 31 6.31 -1.85 -0.29
CA CYS A 31 5.93 -0.53 -0.76
C CYS A 31 7.18 0.35 -0.84
N LYS A 32 7.25 1.26 -1.82
CA LYS A 32 8.36 2.22 -1.96
C LYS A 32 8.46 3.20 -0.79
N VAL A 33 7.34 3.47 -0.12
CA VAL A 33 7.23 4.52 0.91
C VAL A 33 6.80 4.00 2.29
N VAL A 34 6.22 2.79 2.36
CA VAL A 34 5.81 2.15 3.62
C VAL A 34 6.80 1.04 3.98
N GLU A 35 7.27 1.05 5.22
CA GLU A 35 8.19 0.05 5.74
C GLU A 35 7.54 -1.32 5.95
N GLY A 36 8.33 -2.37 5.70
CA GLY A 36 7.93 -3.75 5.85
C GLY A 36 7.06 -4.28 4.71
N SER A 37 6.53 -5.49 4.90
CA SER A 37 5.65 -6.13 3.93
C SER A 37 4.28 -5.47 3.87
N VAL A 38 3.70 -5.38 2.68
CA VAL A 38 2.33 -4.90 2.46
C VAL A 38 1.56 -5.90 1.62
N SER A 39 0.28 -6.07 1.94
CA SER A 39 -0.64 -6.90 1.17
C SER A 39 -1.06 -6.18 -0.10
N ALA A 40 -1.21 -6.89 -1.22
CA ALA A 40 -1.84 -6.33 -2.42
C ALA A 40 -3.28 -5.83 -2.16
N ASN A 41 -3.96 -6.40 -1.15
CA ASN A 41 -5.28 -5.96 -0.70
C ASN A 41 -5.21 -4.87 0.38
N GLY A 42 -4.02 -4.48 0.86
CA GLY A 42 -3.87 -3.42 1.84
C GLY A 42 -4.13 -2.03 1.27
N TRP A 43 -4.12 -1.02 2.14
CA TRP A 43 -4.23 0.39 1.78
C TRP A 43 -3.48 1.24 2.81
N CYS A 44 -3.02 2.43 2.42
CA CYS A 44 -2.43 3.42 3.33
C CYS A 44 -2.77 4.84 2.82
N SER A 45 -2.61 5.85 3.68
CA SER A 45 -2.91 7.25 3.35
C SER A 45 -2.04 7.83 2.21
N LEU A 46 -0.93 7.17 1.89
CA LEU A 46 -0.01 7.51 0.78
C LEU A 46 -0.40 6.81 -0.54
N TYR A 47 -1.64 6.36 -0.68
CA TYR A 47 -2.13 5.73 -1.90
C TYR A 47 -2.01 6.68 -3.10
N ALA A 48 -1.48 6.14 -4.21
CA ALA A 48 -1.44 6.81 -5.49
C ALA A 48 -1.84 5.80 -6.57
N ALA A 49 -2.90 6.08 -7.33
CA ALA A 49 -3.37 5.18 -8.37
C ALA A 49 -2.27 4.91 -9.41
N LYS A 50 -2.22 3.69 -9.94
CA LYS A 50 -1.48 3.42 -11.18
C LYS A 50 -2.15 4.19 -12.32
N GLY A 51 -1.34 4.89 -13.10
CA GLY A 51 -1.77 5.45 -14.39
C GLY A 51 -2.00 4.36 -15.42
#